data_AF-A0A9D1ZV97-F1
#
_entry.id   AF-A0A9D1ZV97-F1
#
_cell.length_a   1.000
_cell.length_b   1.000
_cell.length_c   1.000
_cell.angle_alpha   90.00
_cell.angle_beta   90.00
_cell.angle_gamma   90.00
#
_symmetry.space_group_name_H-M   'P 1'
#
loop_
_entity.id
_entity.type
_entity.pdbx_description
1 polymer ?
#
loop_
_entity_poly.entity_id
_entity_poly.type
_entity_poly.pdbx_seq_one_letter_code
_entity_poly.pdbx_strand_id
1 'polypeptide(L)'
;MEEKVVKFDINSEKLLAIADARLDEGDYLSALRMLHKSLELYGAGADEYIALADAYDEMEIFELSAKYWFLYLDVCPEEEAVDAYEGLAACYYNMGNEPIALYYYNKMMRDKYVSPVNNMEMGELFEKQPRPRFKVSWPPERADYSDDIDEGLRALKKGEYAKAHEYFSRVHPQSEYYFSAQNYDAVCSLLEGKTEDAEACCRNILRQDEDNVQALSTYAAVLVEQDRRDESYRTAVKLASLHTDNPDELYKIATVCCENGLYEDAFQKFSELEKTVSYDLTLLYFKAIAAFKGGRVRESLASFGKILDIYPDAAVARHYFREIRRYSEEGGAVPETSFFYRVPKQEFDARSKLLAVLSELPLADLHAYCDETDITELLEWAFDESDGQEFELQLVASTVAVRARLDSFVRELLLDPSVNDLVKFEILRRLCARNRKDEFGAVVGDIYRLLPIEKLSVGRVKHAKFTEAYALCFSRFAPLGEGSSADFCLAAKEVYAALERDGLLSLASGAEDLACAIYLTAVPQGVKKSRPLLQYLGADGKTVAQILSSVHGLSQEGAAASEAAAADAQNNDKAEDENETH
;
A
#
# COMPACT_ATOMS: atom_id res chain seq x y z
N MET A 1 -12.02 -32.75 -47.28
CA MET A 1 -11.10 -32.05 -46.36
C MET A 1 -11.76 -32.13 -45.00
N GLU A 2 -11.37 -33.11 -44.19
CA GLU A 2 -11.77 -33.16 -42.79
C GLU A 2 -11.04 -32.01 -42.09
N GLU A 3 -11.79 -31.03 -41.62
CA GLU A 3 -11.27 -30.00 -40.73
C GLU A 3 -10.71 -30.71 -39.50
N LYS A 4 -9.38 -30.77 -39.40
CA LYS A 4 -8.70 -31.09 -38.16
C LYS A 4 -9.06 -29.99 -37.17
N VAL A 5 -10.13 -30.21 -36.41
CA VAL A 5 -10.38 -29.48 -35.17
C VAL A 5 -9.25 -29.86 -34.23
N VAL A 6 -8.16 -29.08 -34.27
CA VAL A 6 -7.10 -29.15 -33.28
C VAL A 6 -7.76 -28.74 -31.97
N LYS A 7 -7.92 -29.68 -31.03
CA LYS A 7 -8.28 -29.33 -29.66
C LYS A 7 -7.22 -28.35 -29.17
N PHE A 8 -7.62 -27.11 -28.94
CA PHE A 8 -6.76 -26.07 -28.41
C PHE A 8 -6.52 -26.39 -26.94
N ASP A 9 -5.52 -27.22 -26.68
CA ASP A 9 -5.13 -27.64 -25.34
C ASP A 9 -4.23 -26.55 -24.76
N ILE A 10 -4.85 -25.65 -24.01
CA ILE A 10 -4.18 -24.58 -23.26
C ILE A 10 -3.50 -25.28 -22.08
N ASN A 11 -2.19 -25.51 -22.15
CA ASN A 11 -1.38 -25.98 -21.02
C ASN A 11 -0.62 -24.79 -20.43
N SER A 12 -0.22 -24.84 -19.15
CA SER A 12 0.53 -23.76 -18.48
C SER A 12 1.79 -23.37 -19.27
N GLU A 13 2.62 -24.35 -19.63
CA GLU A 13 3.84 -24.14 -20.43
C GLU A 13 3.59 -23.43 -21.76
N LYS A 14 2.43 -23.65 -22.39
CA LYS A 14 2.09 -22.97 -23.64
C LYS A 14 1.65 -21.54 -23.41
N LEU A 15 0.93 -21.25 -22.33
CA LEU A 15 0.55 -19.89 -21.97
C LEU A 15 1.80 -19.07 -21.65
N LEU A 16 2.73 -19.66 -20.88
CA LEU A 16 4.02 -19.06 -20.57
C LEU A 16 4.83 -18.79 -21.84
N ALA A 17 5.00 -19.78 -22.72
CA ALA A 17 5.72 -19.58 -23.98
C ALA A 17 5.07 -18.55 -24.92
N ILE A 18 3.74 -18.39 -24.86
CA ILE A 18 3.05 -17.31 -25.59
C ILE A 18 3.35 -15.96 -24.92
N ALA A 19 3.33 -15.89 -23.59
CA ALA A 19 3.66 -14.68 -22.84
C ALA A 19 5.10 -14.23 -23.12
N ASP A 20 6.08 -15.14 -23.05
CA ASP A 20 7.50 -14.84 -23.33
C ASP A 20 7.67 -14.27 -24.75
N ALA A 21 7.03 -14.90 -25.75
CA ALA A 21 7.07 -14.39 -27.12
C ALA A 21 6.45 -13.00 -27.27
N ARG A 22 5.46 -12.64 -26.43
CA ARG A 22 4.87 -11.29 -26.41
C ARG A 22 5.75 -10.28 -25.70
N LEU A 23 6.45 -10.68 -24.65
CA LEU A 23 7.45 -9.86 -23.97
C LEU A 23 8.60 -9.52 -24.94
N ASP A 24 9.10 -10.51 -25.68
CA ASP A 24 10.11 -10.31 -26.73
C ASP A 24 9.65 -9.34 -27.85
N GLU A 25 8.34 -9.31 -28.13
CA GLU A 25 7.71 -8.39 -29.10
C GLU A 25 7.47 -6.98 -28.52
N GLY A 26 7.61 -6.78 -27.20
CA GLY A 26 7.25 -5.55 -26.49
C GLY A 26 5.74 -5.35 -26.30
N ASP A 27 4.91 -6.39 -26.49
CA ASP A 27 3.46 -6.35 -26.24
C ASP A 27 3.14 -6.82 -24.81
N TYR A 28 3.50 -5.97 -23.84
CA TYR A 28 3.37 -6.28 -22.42
C TYR A 28 1.92 -6.56 -21.99
N LEU A 29 0.93 -5.81 -22.51
CA LEU A 29 -0.47 -6.01 -22.14
C LEU A 29 -0.98 -7.40 -22.52
N SER A 30 -0.62 -7.89 -23.72
CA SER A 30 -0.99 -9.25 -24.13
C SER A 30 -0.25 -10.30 -23.31
N ALA A 31 1.02 -10.05 -22.93
CA ALA A 31 1.77 -10.93 -22.05
C ALA A 31 1.12 -11.05 -20.67
N LEU A 32 0.81 -9.92 -20.02
CA LEU A 32 0.13 -9.86 -18.72
C LEU A 32 -1.19 -10.64 -18.74
N ARG A 33 -2.01 -10.48 -19.78
CA ARG A 33 -3.26 -11.26 -19.93
C ARG A 33 -3.02 -12.77 -19.92
N MET A 34 -1.96 -13.25 -20.58
CA MET A 34 -1.67 -14.68 -20.66
C MET A 34 -1.12 -15.20 -19.32
N LEU A 35 -0.25 -14.43 -18.67
CA LEU A 35 0.34 -14.77 -17.37
C LEU A 35 -0.72 -14.81 -16.27
N HIS A 36 -1.56 -13.77 -16.16
CA HIS A 36 -2.68 -13.74 -15.21
C HIS A 36 -3.68 -14.86 -15.48
N LYS A 37 -3.91 -15.20 -16.76
CA LYS A 37 -4.75 -16.34 -17.10
C LYS A 37 -4.12 -17.68 -16.70
N SER A 38 -2.79 -17.80 -16.78
CA SER A 38 -2.08 -18.98 -16.29
C SER A 38 -2.27 -19.13 -14.78
N LEU A 39 -2.04 -18.06 -14.01
CA LEU A 39 -2.23 -18.03 -12.56
C LEU A 39 -3.67 -18.38 -12.15
N GLU A 40 -4.68 -17.84 -12.85
CA GLU A 40 -6.10 -18.12 -12.58
C GLU A 40 -6.44 -19.61 -12.80
N LEU A 41 -5.82 -20.27 -13.78
CA LEU A 41 -6.14 -21.66 -14.15
C LEU A 41 -5.30 -22.69 -13.40
N TYR A 42 -4.03 -22.38 -13.13
CA TYR A 42 -3.03 -23.33 -12.62
C TYR A 42 -2.52 -23.00 -11.21
N GLY A 43 -2.80 -21.79 -10.71
CA GLY A 43 -2.34 -21.32 -9.41
C GLY A 43 -0.95 -20.69 -9.45
N ALA A 44 -0.40 -20.44 -8.25
CA ALA A 44 0.92 -19.82 -8.07
C ALA A 44 2.04 -20.61 -8.74
N GLY A 45 2.84 -19.92 -9.56
CA GLY A 45 3.97 -20.49 -10.30
C GLY A 45 5.16 -19.53 -10.27
N ALA A 46 6.35 -20.09 -10.05
CA ALA A 46 7.58 -19.31 -9.94
C ALA A 46 7.94 -18.62 -11.27
N ASP A 47 7.84 -19.37 -12.38
CA ASP A 47 8.11 -18.86 -13.72
C ASP A 47 7.12 -17.74 -14.11
N GLU A 48 5.83 -17.92 -13.83
CA GLU A 48 4.82 -16.87 -14.05
C GLU A 48 5.08 -15.61 -13.23
N TYR A 49 5.52 -15.72 -11.98
CA TYR A 49 5.81 -14.57 -11.14
C TYR A 49 7.05 -13.79 -11.59
N ILE A 50 8.12 -14.47 -12.03
CA ILE A 50 9.28 -13.79 -12.63
C ILE A 50 8.86 -13.05 -13.89
N ALA A 51 8.17 -13.73 -14.81
CA ALA A 51 7.74 -13.12 -16.07
C ALA A 51 6.80 -11.91 -15.85
N LEU A 52 5.94 -11.96 -14.82
CA LEU A 52 5.13 -10.81 -14.41
C LEU A 52 6.00 -9.70 -13.84
N ALA A 53 6.93 -10.01 -12.94
CA ALA A 53 7.81 -9.02 -12.32
C ALA A 53 8.66 -8.28 -13.37
N ASP A 54 9.21 -9.00 -14.34
CA ASP A 54 9.97 -8.46 -15.47
C ASP A 54 9.07 -7.60 -16.38
N ALA A 55 7.87 -8.08 -16.70
CA ALA A 55 6.91 -7.30 -17.49
C ALA A 55 6.55 -5.97 -16.82
N TYR A 56 6.34 -5.97 -15.50
CA TYR A 56 6.05 -4.74 -14.75
C TYR A 56 7.27 -3.83 -14.61
N ASP A 57 8.48 -4.37 -14.51
CA ASP A 57 9.72 -3.59 -14.47
C ASP A 57 9.95 -2.86 -15.81
N GLU A 58 9.78 -3.55 -16.93
CA GLU A 58 9.84 -2.98 -18.29
C GLU A 58 8.73 -1.95 -18.55
N MET A 59 7.60 -2.07 -17.87
CA MET A 59 6.52 -1.08 -17.88
C MET A 59 6.77 0.10 -16.91
N GLU A 60 7.89 0.10 -16.18
CA GLU A 60 8.26 1.07 -15.13
C GLU A 60 7.27 1.13 -13.95
N ILE A 61 6.49 0.06 -13.73
CA ILE A 61 5.55 -0.07 -12.59
C ILE A 61 6.24 -0.85 -11.48
N PHE A 62 7.24 -0.23 -10.86
CA PHE A 62 8.11 -0.88 -9.88
C PHE A 62 7.35 -1.41 -8.65
N GLU A 63 6.23 -0.80 -8.25
CA GLU A 63 5.44 -1.23 -7.08
C GLU A 63 4.84 -2.62 -7.29
N LEU A 64 4.25 -2.84 -8.48
CA LEU A 64 3.73 -4.15 -8.86
C LEU A 64 4.87 -5.14 -9.11
N SER A 65 5.96 -4.70 -9.76
CA SER A 65 7.12 -5.58 -9.95
C SER A 65 7.63 -6.10 -8.60
N ALA A 66 7.79 -5.23 -7.60
CA ALA A 66 8.19 -5.63 -6.25
C ALA A 66 7.19 -6.61 -5.60
N LYS A 67 5.87 -6.41 -5.76
CA LYS A 67 4.84 -7.36 -5.31
C LYS A 67 5.07 -8.76 -5.89
N TYR A 68 5.32 -8.86 -7.20
CA TYR A 68 5.56 -10.16 -7.85
C TYR A 68 6.91 -10.78 -7.47
N TRP A 69 7.96 -9.98 -7.23
CA TRP A 69 9.19 -10.50 -6.65
C TRP A 69 9.01 -11.07 -5.25
N PHE A 70 8.14 -10.49 -4.42
CA PHE A 70 7.79 -11.06 -3.11
C PHE A 70 6.98 -12.35 -3.21
N LEU A 71 6.04 -12.42 -4.16
CA LEU A 71 5.31 -13.65 -4.45
C LEU A 71 6.25 -14.76 -4.94
N TYR A 72 7.22 -14.41 -5.78
CA TYR A 72 8.26 -15.33 -6.24
C TYR A 72 9.12 -15.84 -5.07
N LEU A 73 9.58 -14.97 -4.16
CA LEU A 73 10.36 -15.37 -2.97
C LEU A 73 9.67 -16.37 -2.03
N ASP A 74 8.34 -16.46 -2.09
CA ASP A 74 7.56 -17.39 -1.28
C ASP A 74 7.44 -18.78 -1.92
N VAL A 75 7.64 -18.89 -3.23
CA VAL A 75 7.51 -20.13 -3.99
C VAL A 75 8.86 -20.67 -4.49
N CYS A 76 9.85 -19.80 -4.70
CA CYS A 76 11.11 -20.15 -5.34
C CYS A 76 11.99 -21.08 -4.47
N PRO A 77 12.83 -21.93 -5.08
CA PRO A 77 13.92 -22.59 -4.39
C PRO A 77 14.90 -21.58 -3.78
N GLU A 78 15.56 -21.94 -2.68
CA GLU A 78 16.54 -21.08 -1.99
C GLU A 78 17.69 -20.65 -2.90
N GLU A 79 18.05 -21.48 -3.89
CA GLU A 79 19.15 -21.21 -4.84
C GLU A 79 18.82 -20.10 -5.85
N GLU A 80 17.52 -19.86 -6.11
CA GLU A 80 17.02 -18.88 -7.10
C GLU A 80 16.50 -17.61 -6.42
N ALA A 81 16.53 -17.54 -5.08
CA ALA A 81 16.12 -16.36 -4.33
C ALA A 81 17.00 -15.13 -4.61
N VAL A 82 18.20 -15.34 -5.17
CA VAL A 82 19.14 -14.30 -5.58
C VAL A 82 18.52 -13.39 -6.65
N ASP A 83 17.81 -13.98 -7.62
CA ASP A 83 17.18 -13.26 -8.72
C ASP A 83 16.15 -12.26 -8.18
N ALA A 84 15.38 -12.68 -7.17
CA ALA A 84 14.43 -11.81 -6.50
C ALA A 84 15.09 -10.67 -5.72
N TYR A 85 16.24 -10.91 -5.09
CA TYR A 85 16.96 -9.85 -4.38
C TYR A 85 17.54 -8.81 -5.32
N GLU A 86 17.97 -9.22 -6.51
CA GLU A 86 18.39 -8.31 -7.57
C GLU A 86 17.21 -7.47 -8.07
N GLY A 87 16.10 -8.11 -8.45
CA GLY A 87 14.89 -7.44 -8.91
C GLY A 87 14.31 -6.46 -7.88
N LEU A 88 14.24 -6.86 -6.61
CA LEU A 88 13.80 -5.96 -5.52
C LEU A 88 14.76 -4.79 -5.30
N ALA A 89 16.08 -5.02 -5.37
CA ALA A 89 17.05 -3.95 -5.22
C ALA A 89 16.91 -2.90 -6.35
N ALA A 90 16.69 -3.34 -7.58
CA ALA A 90 16.42 -2.47 -8.73
C ALA A 90 15.10 -1.70 -8.56
N CYS A 91 14.00 -2.40 -8.22
CA CYS A 91 12.69 -1.79 -7.99
C CYS A 91 12.76 -0.66 -6.95
N TYR A 92 13.29 -0.95 -5.76
CA TYR A 92 13.36 0.06 -4.68
C TYR A 92 14.36 1.18 -4.98
N TYR A 93 15.39 0.92 -5.79
CA TYR A 93 16.29 1.97 -6.28
C TYR A 93 15.54 2.95 -7.18
N ASN A 94 14.78 2.44 -8.14
CA ASN A 94 13.98 3.25 -9.06
C ASN A 94 12.84 4.00 -8.36
N MET A 95 12.25 3.44 -7.30
CA MET A 95 11.32 4.14 -6.41
C MET A 95 11.98 5.24 -5.56
N GLY A 96 13.31 5.28 -5.46
CA GLY A 96 14.06 6.18 -4.59
C GLY A 96 14.14 5.76 -3.12
N ASN A 97 13.73 4.53 -2.78
CA ASN A 97 13.85 3.96 -1.44
C ASN A 97 15.22 3.29 -1.25
N GLU A 98 16.27 4.11 -1.19
CA GLU A 98 17.66 3.66 -1.07
C GLU A 98 17.94 2.73 0.12
N PRO A 99 17.38 2.93 1.33
CA PRO A 99 17.64 2.03 2.46
C PRO A 99 17.21 0.58 2.20
N ILE A 100 16.04 0.38 1.59
CA ILE A 100 15.50 -0.96 1.27
C ILE A 100 16.24 -1.54 0.07
N ALA A 101 16.53 -0.74 -0.97
CA ALA A 101 17.35 -1.17 -2.09
C ALA A 101 18.72 -1.71 -1.62
N LEU A 102 19.39 -0.98 -0.71
CA LEU A 102 20.66 -1.39 -0.12
C LEU A 102 20.53 -2.63 0.78
N TYR A 103 19.38 -2.81 1.46
CA TYR A 103 19.11 -4.01 2.23
C TYR A 103 19.10 -5.26 1.36
N TYR A 104 18.33 -5.25 0.26
CA TYR A 104 18.26 -6.37 -0.69
C TYR A 104 19.56 -6.58 -1.44
N TYR A 105 20.24 -5.51 -1.84
CA TYR A 105 21.58 -5.60 -2.42
C TYR A 105 22.58 -6.28 -1.48
N ASN A 106 22.60 -5.93 -0.20
CA ASN A 106 23.46 -6.60 0.78
C ASN A 106 23.06 -8.07 1.00
N LYS A 107 21.77 -8.39 0.91
CA LYS A 107 21.27 -9.77 1.02
C LYS A 107 21.78 -10.62 -0.14
N MET A 108 21.67 -10.10 -1.37
CA MET A 108 22.24 -10.67 -2.59
C MET A 108 23.77 -10.87 -2.46
N MET A 109 24.52 -9.85 -2.04
CA MET A 109 25.98 -9.92 -1.93
C MET A 109 26.49 -10.88 -0.84
N ARG A 110 25.66 -11.18 0.16
CA ARG A 110 25.97 -12.16 1.22
C ARG A 110 25.49 -13.55 0.88
N ASP A 111 24.75 -13.70 -0.21
CA ASP A 111 24.28 -14.99 -0.66
C ASP A 111 25.48 -15.87 -1.03
N LYS A 112 25.39 -17.14 -0.64
CA LYS A 112 26.44 -18.14 -0.84
C LYS A 112 26.68 -18.42 -2.32
N TYR A 113 25.71 -18.13 -3.18
CA TYR A 113 25.75 -18.42 -4.61
C TYR A 113 26.29 -17.27 -5.48
N VAL A 114 26.59 -16.10 -4.89
CA VAL A 114 27.06 -14.91 -5.63
C VAL A 114 28.59 -14.74 -5.56
N SER A 115 29.23 -14.53 -6.72
CA SER A 115 30.64 -14.14 -6.83
C SER A 115 30.76 -12.60 -6.94
N PRO A 116 31.64 -11.93 -6.18
CA PRO A 116 31.76 -10.46 -6.15
C PRO A 116 32.13 -9.76 -7.46
N VAL A 117 32.32 -10.49 -8.56
CA VAL A 117 32.86 -9.97 -9.82
C VAL A 117 31.77 -9.46 -10.77
N ASN A 118 30.52 -9.91 -10.63
CA ASN A 118 29.43 -9.53 -11.55
C ASN A 118 28.68 -8.24 -11.15
N ASN A 119 28.81 -7.76 -9.92
CA ASN A 119 27.87 -6.76 -9.36
C ASN A 119 28.47 -5.35 -9.16
N MET A 120 29.49 -5.00 -9.94
CA MET A 120 30.16 -3.69 -9.82
C MET A 120 29.23 -2.53 -10.23
N GLU A 121 28.32 -2.76 -11.17
CA GLU A 121 27.41 -1.75 -11.74
C GLU A 121 26.41 -1.19 -10.72
N MET A 122 25.79 -2.04 -9.91
CA MET A 122 24.88 -1.60 -8.83
C MET A 122 25.62 -0.88 -7.70
N GLY A 123 26.88 -1.24 -7.42
CA GLY A 123 27.69 -0.56 -6.41
C GLY A 123 27.98 0.91 -6.74
N GLU A 124 28.19 1.22 -8.01
CA GLU A 124 28.44 2.60 -8.49
C GLU A 124 27.17 3.47 -8.43
N LEU A 125 25.98 2.87 -8.58
CA LEU A 125 24.67 3.56 -8.51
C LEU A 125 24.35 4.12 -7.11
N PHE A 126 24.92 3.56 -6.04
CA PHE A 126 24.74 4.03 -4.65
C PHE A 126 25.78 5.06 -4.20
N GLU A 127 26.81 5.37 -5.00
CA GLU A 127 27.82 6.37 -4.67
C GLU A 127 27.30 7.80 -4.86
N LYS A 128 26.74 8.39 -3.81
CA LYS A 128 26.34 9.81 -3.83
C LYS A 128 27.54 10.76 -3.79
N GLN A 129 27.56 11.72 -4.72
CA GLN A 129 28.38 12.92 -4.55
C GLN A 129 27.77 13.83 -3.46
N PRO A 130 28.55 14.24 -2.44
CA PRO A 130 28.03 15.11 -1.39
C PRO A 130 27.67 16.49 -1.94
N ARG A 131 26.41 16.92 -1.76
CA ARG A 131 26.00 18.29 -2.10
C ARG A 131 26.69 19.30 -1.15
N PRO A 132 27.26 20.40 -1.67
CA PRO A 132 27.95 21.38 -0.83
C PRO A 132 26.95 22.12 0.08
N ARG A 133 27.21 22.11 1.40
CA ARG A 133 26.37 22.74 2.45
C ARG A 133 26.35 24.27 2.45
N PHE A 134 27.10 24.93 1.56
CA PHE A 134 27.26 26.38 1.54
C PHE A 134 26.98 26.93 0.14
N LYS A 135 25.81 27.53 -0.06
CA LYS A 135 25.44 28.31 -1.25
C LYS A 135 25.54 29.80 -0.91
N VAL A 136 26.42 30.55 -1.57
CA VAL A 136 26.39 32.02 -1.56
C VAL A 136 25.75 32.45 -2.88
N SER A 137 24.50 32.89 -2.82
CA SER A 137 23.77 33.37 -3.99
C SER A 137 23.67 34.89 -3.97
N TRP A 138 24.56 35.56 -4.70
CA TRP A 138 24.49 36.99 -4.99
C TRP A 138 24.87 37.21 -6.46
N PRO A 139 24.09 37.95 -7.26
CA PRO A 139 22.91 38.76 -6.92
C PRO A 139 21.61 37.96 -6.63
N PRO A 140 20.66 38.48 -5.82
CA PRO A 140 19.41 37.79 -5.46
C PRO A 140 18.54 37.41 -6.66
N GLU A 141 18.62 38.15 -7.77
CA GLU A 141 17.83 37.86 -8.97
C GLU A 141 18.22 36.54 -9.65
N ARG A 142 19.46 36.08 -9.44
CA ARG A 142 19.99 34.81 -9.98
C ARG A 142 20.17 33.74 -8.91
N ALA A 143 19.62 33.96 -7.72
CA ALA A 143 19.63 32.97 -6.68
C ALA A 143 18.75 31.79 -7.08
N ASP A 144 19.22 30.60 -6.72
CA ASP A 144 18.47 29.37 -6.85
C ASP A 144 17.46 29.29 -5.69
N TYR A 145 16.19 29.56 -6.00
CA TYR A 145 15.08 29.52 -5.05
C TYR A 145 14.39 28.15 -5.01
N SER A 146 14.94 27.10 -5.63
CA SER A 146 14.35 25.76 -5.63
C SER A 146 14.09 25.26 -4.21
N ASP A 147 15.03 25.52 -3.30
CA ASP A 147 14.95 25.08 -1.90
C ASP A 147 13.76 25.75 -1.18
N ASP A 148 13.51 27.05 -1.41
CA ASP A 148 12.36 27.76 -0.84
C ASP A 148 11.03 27.27 -1.42
N ILE A 149 10.98 26.95 -2.72
CA ILE A 149 9.81 26.34 -3.36
C ILE A 149 9.52 24.96 -2.76
N ASP A 150 10.55 24.11 -2.60
CA ASP A 150 10.41 22.76 -2.04
C ASP A 150 9.95 22.78 -0.58
N GLU A 151 10.48 23.69 0.24
CA GLU A 151 10.01 23.91 1.62
C GLU A 151 8.57 24.42 1.64
N GLY A 152 8.22 25.37 0.76
CA GLY A 152 6.86 25.89 0.61
C GLY A 152 5.86 24.79 0.23
N LEU A 153 6.20 23.93 -0.72
CA LEU A 153 5.40 22.77 -1.12
C LEU A 153 5.27 21.75 0.00
N ARG A 154 6.33 21.51 0.78
CA ARG A 154 6.28 20.63 1.95
C ARG A 154 5.41 21.19 3.07
N ALA A 155 5.43 22.51 3.29
CA ALA A 155 4.52 23.17 4.23
C ALA A 155 3.06 23.09 3.75
N LEU A 156 2.81 23.28 2.45
CA LEU A 156 1.50 23.14 1.83
C LEU A 156 0.92 21.74 2.02
N LYS A 157 1.71 20.69 1.75
CA LYS A 157 1.32 19.28 1.95
C LYS A 157 0.97 18.96 3.41
N LYS A 158 1.55 19.68 4.38
CA LYS A 158 1.27 19.53 5.82
C LYS A 158 0.10 20.38 6.30
N GLY A 159 -0.51 21.20 5.43
CA GLY A 159 -1.56 22.15 5.82
C GLY A 159 -1.05 23.39 6.57
N GLU A 160 0.26 23.65 6.57
CA GLU A 160 0.87 24.81 7.24
C GLU A 160 0.87 26.05 6.33
N TYR A 161 -0.31 26.53 5.93
CA TYR A 161 -0.48 27.56 4.90
C TYR A 161 0.28 28.87 5.17
N ALA A 162 0.29 29.35 6.42
CA ALA A 162 1.01 30.57 6.79
C ALA A 162 2.53 30.49 6.54
N LYS A 163 3.14 29.31 6.77
CA LYS A 163 4.56 29.09 6.46
C LYS A 163 4.78 28.99 4.96
N ALA A 164 3.87 28.32 4.24
CA ALA A 164 3.94 28.21 2.79
C ALA A 164 3.93 29.60 2.13
N HIS A 165 3.03 30.51 2.55
CA HIS A 165 3.02 31.91 2.11
C HIS A 165 4.36 32.63 2.37
N GLU A 166 4.95 32.42 3.55
CA GLU A 166 6.26 33.01 3.88
C GLU A 166 7.35 32.54 2.91
N TYR A 167 7.45 31.23 2.66
CA TYR A 167 8.44 30.67 1.73
C TYR A 167 8.23 31.18 0.29
N PHE A 168 7.00 31.20 -0.22
CA PHE A 168 6.71 31.71 -1.56
C PHE A 168 6.97 33.21 -1.70
N SER A 169 6.76 34.01 -0.64
CA SER A 169 7.03 35.45 -0.65
C SER A 169 8.52 35.82 -0.71
N ARG A 170 9.42 34.89 -0.35
CA ARG A 170 10.88 35.10 -0.41
C ARG A 170 11.43 35.05 -1.84
N VAL A 171 10.68 34.48 -2.77
CA VAL A 171 11.08 34.34 -4.17
C VAL A 171 11.09 35.72 -4.83
N HIS A 172 12.23 36.09 -5.41
CA HIS A 172 12.40 37.41 -6.00
C HIS A 172 11.56 37.59 -7.28
N PRO A 173 10.91 38.75 -7.53
CA PRO A 173 10.08 39.00 -8.72
C PRO A 173 10.74 38.84 -10.09
N GLN A 174 12.07 38.85 -10.14
CA GLN A 174 12.85 38.67 -11.37
C GLN A 174 13.45 37.25 -11.50
N SER A 175 13.14 36.36 -10.56
CA SER A 175 13.55 34.96 -10.61
C SER A 175 12.68 34.18 -11.60
N GLU A 176 13.24 33.12 -12.19
CA GLU A 176 12.50 32.15 -13.00
C GLU A 176 11.39 31.45 -12.20
N TYR A 177 11.57 31.31 -10.88
CA TYR A 177 10.62 30.64 -9.99
C TYR A 177 9.43 31.53 -9.57
N TYR A 178 9.44 32.81 -9.92
CA TYR A 178 8.44 33.75 -9.40
C TYR A 178 7.00 33.40 -9.78
N PHE A 179 6.75 33.07 -11.04
CA PHE A 179 5.39 32.70 -11.49
C PHE A 179 4.92 31.40 -10.85
N SER A 180 5.81 30.42 -10.72
CA SER A 180 5.52 29.17 -10.01
C SER A 180 5.21 29.42 -8.53
N ALA A 181 6.01 30.26 -7.86
CA ALA A 181 5.79 30.67 -6.46
C ALA A 181 4.43 31.36 -6.29
N GLN A 182 4.10 32.33 -7.15
CA GLN A 182 2.82 33.03 -7.12
C GLN A 182 1.63 32.11 -7.39
N ASN A 183 1.80 31.13 -8.27
CA ASN A 183 0.75 30.16 -8.51
C ASN A 183 0.54 29.26 -7.29
N TYR A 184 1.61 28.78 -6.65
CA TYR A 184 1.48 28.01 -5.41
C TYR A 184 0.87 28.85 -4.28
N ASP A 185 1.21 30.14 -4.21
CA ASP A 185 0.61 31.10 -3.29
C ASP A 185 -0.90 31.29 -3.54
N ALA A 186 -1.33 31.32 -4.81
CA ALA A 186 -2.74 31.34 -5.19
C ALA A 186 -3.46 30.04 -4.80
N VAL A 187 -2.82 28.88 -4.95
CA VAL A 187 -3.35 27.59 -4.50
C VAL A 187 -3.47 27.56 -2.97
N CYS A 188 -2.47 28.04 -2.22
CA CYS A 188 -2.56 28.20 -0.76
C CYS A 188 -3.78 29.06 -0.37
N SER A 189 -3.94 30.21 -1.02
CA SER A 189 -5.03 31.15 -0.75
C SER A 189 -6.40 30.52 -1.04
N LEU A 190 -6.51 29.71 -2.11
CA LEU A 190 -7.71 28.96 -2.44
C LEU A 190 -8.05 27.92 -1.35
N LEU A 191 -7.05 27.16 -0.87
CA LEU A 191 -7.24 26.18 0.20
C LEU A 191 -7.59 26.83 1.55
N GLU A 192 -7.14 28.06 1.80
CA GLU A 192 -7.55 28.87 2.96
C GLU A 192 -8.97 29.48 2.81
N GLY A 193 -9.61 29.33 1.64
CA GLY A 193 -10.92 29.91 1.33
C GLY A 193 -10.89 31.40 0.95
N LYS A 194 -9.71 32.00 0.74
CA LYS A 194 -9.52 33.40 0.32
C LYS A 194 -9.57 33.49 -1.21
N THR A 195 -10.75 33.27 -1.77
CA THR A 195 -10.92 33.17 -3.23
C THR A 195 -10.59 34.46 -3.98
N GLU A 196 -10.80 35.63 -3.36
CA GLU A 196 -10.52 36.94 -3.98
C GLU A 196 -9.01 37.21 -4.11
N ASP A 197 -8.22 36.83 -3.11
CA ASP A 197 -6.77 36.96 -3.13
C ASP A 197 -6.17 36.00 -4.17
N ALA A 198 -6.67 34.76 -4.22
CA ALA A 198 -6.30 33.77 -5.23
C ALA A 198 -6.60 34.26 -6.66
N GLU A 199 -7.78 34.86 -6.88
CA GLU A 199 -8.15 35.46 -8.16
C GLU A 199 -7.22 36.61 -8.54
N ALA A 200 -6.88 37.49 -7.59
CA ALA A 200 -5.98 38.61 -7.84
C ALA A 200 -4.57 38.13 -8.25
N CYS A 201 -4.04 37.11 -7.57
CA CYS A 201 -2.77 36.47 -7.91
C CYS A 201 -2.81 35.85 -9.32
N CYS A 202 -3.84 35.05 -9.63
CA CYS A 202 -3.99 34.44 -10.95
C CYS A 202 -4.08 35.50 -12.06
N ARG A 203 -4.91 36.54 -11.88
CA ARG A 203 -5.03 37.65 -12.84
C ARG A 203 -3.73 38.42 -13.03
N ASN A 204 -2.90 38.54 -11.98
CA ASN A 204 -1.60 39.19 -12.10
C ASN A 204 -0.65 38.38 -13.00
N ILE A 205 -0.63 37.05 -12.86
CA ILE A 205 0.14 36.15 -13.72
C ILE A 205 -0.39 36.24 -15.16
N LEU A 206 -1.71 36.12 -15.34
CA LEU A 206 -2.35 36.14 -16.67
C LEU A 206 -2.22 37.48 -17.43
N ARG A 207 -1.93 38.59 -16.73
CA ARG A 207 -1.61 39.88 -17.38
C ARG A 207 -0.23 39.90 -18.01
N GLN A 208 0.70 39.09 -17.49
CA GLN A 208 2.08 39.02 -17.98
C GLN A 208 2.23 37.90 -19.00
N ASP A 209 1.59 36.76 -18.73
CA ASP A 209 1.54 35.60 -19.62
C ASP A 209 0.10 35.09 -19.72
N GLU A 210 -0.56 35.47 -20.80
CA GLU A 210 -1.98 35.21 -21.04
C GLU A 210 -2.29 33.71 -21.30
N ASP A 211 -1.28 32.94 -21.69
CA ASP A 211 -1.39 31.52 -22.06
C ASP A 211 -0.74 30.59 -21.03
N ASN A 212 -0.46 31.12 -19.83
CA ASN A 212 0.12 30.34 -18.74
C ASN A 212 -0.86 29.24 -18.27
N VAL A 213 -0.58 27.98 -18.64
CA VAL A 213 -1.44 26.82 -18.33
C VAL A 213 -1.69 26.67 -16.83
N GLN A 214 -0.64 26.86 -16.03
CA GLN A 214 -0.70 26.70 -14.59
C GLN A 214 -1.65 27.74 -13.96
N ALA A 215 -1.48 29.02 -14.30
CA ALA A 215 -2.32 30.09 -13.77
C ALA A 215 -3.75 30.03 -14.28
N LEU A 216 -3.97 29.66 -15.56
CA LEU A 216 -5.30 29.44 -16.11
C LEU A 216 -6.03 28.28 -15.41
N SER A 217 -5.31 27.21 -15.07
CA SER A 217 -5.88 26.05 -14.36
C SER A 217 -6.32 26.43 -12.94
N THR A 218 -5.45 27.12 -12.19
CA THR A 218 -5.79 27.64 -10.86
C THR A 218 -6.94 28.66 -10.93
N TYR A 219 -6.95 29.52 -11.96
CA TYR A 219 -8.03 30.49 -12.17
C TYR A 219 -9.38 29.80 -12.45
N ALA A 220 -9.39 28.74 -13.27
CA ALA A 220 -10.60 27.97 -13.52
C ALA A 220 -11.16 27.35 -12.23
N ALA A 221 -10.31 26.80 -11.36
CA ALA A 221 -10.69 26.26 -10.05
C ALA A 221 -11.26 27.34 -9.12
N VAL A 222 -10.61 28.52 -9.03
CA VAL A 222 -11.12 29.67 -8.26
C VAL A 222 -12.49 30.11 -8.75
N LEU A 223 -12.73 30.13 -10.07
CA LEU A 223 -14.03 30.49 -10.64
C LEU A 223 -15.12 29.45 -10.33
N VAL A 224 -14.78 28.15 -10.25
CA VAL A 224 -15.71 27.11 -9.82
C VAL A 224 -16.10 27.33 -8.36
N GLU A 225 -15.14 27.62 -7.48
CA GLU A 225 -15.39 27.85 -6.06
C GLU A 225 -16.25 29.11 -5.80
N GLN A 226 -16.11 30.13 -6.65
CA GLN A 226 -16.96 31.33 -6.65
C GLN A 226 -18.35 31.13 -7.32
N ASP A 227 -18.69 29.91 -7.74
CA ASP A 227 -19.90 29.56 -8.50
C ASP A 227 -20.07 30.33 -9.84
N ARG A 228 -18.97 30.84 -10.41
CA ARG A 228 -18.91 31.56 -11.70
C ARG A 228 -18.66 30.59 -12.86
N ARG A 229 -19.56 29.61 -13.01
CA ARG A 229 -19.39 28.47 -13.95
C ARG A 229 -19.24 28.88 -15.42
N ASP A 230 -19.94 29.91 -15.87
CA ASP A 230 -19.84 30.38 -17.27
C ASP A 230 -18.45 30.92 -17.61
N GLU A 231 -17.80 31.59 -16.65
CA GLU A 231 -16.44 32.12 -16.83
C GLU A 231 -15.40 31.01 -16.72
N SER A 232 -15.61 30.05 -15.81
CA SER A 232 -14.76 28.87 -15.72
C SER A 232 -14.79 28.06 -17.02
N TYR A 233 -15.98 27.85 -17.59
CA TYR A 233 -16.14 27.16 -18.87
C TYR A 233 -15.38 27.86 -20.00
N ARG A 234 -15.46 29.20 -20.11
CA ARG A 234 -14.68 29.95 -21.12
C ARG A 234 -13.17 29.82 -20.92
N THR A 235 -12.74 29.80 -19.66
CA THR A 235 -11.33 29.62 -19.28
C THR A 235 -10.87 28.21 -19.65
N ALA A 236 -11.69 27.18 -19.39
CA ALA A 236 -11.43 25.80 -19.75
C ALA A 236 -11.37 25.59 -21.28
N VAL A 237 -12.26 26.22 -22.05
CA VAL A 237 -12.20 26.20 -23.53
C VAL A 237 -10.90 26.84 -24.03
N LYS A 238 -10.46 27.94 -23.41
CA LYS A 238 -9.18 28.56 -23.75
C LYS A 238 -8.02 27.61 -23.44
N LEU A 239 -7.98 27.03 -22.24
CA LEU A 239 -6.99 26.03 -21.84
C LEU A 239 -6.93 24.84 -22.79
N ALA A 240 -8.09 24.29 -23.19
CA ALA A 240 -8.18 23.16 -24.09
C ALA A 240 -7.57 23.45 -25.48
N SER A 241 -7.63 24.72 -25.92
CA SER A 241 -7.05 25.15 -27.20
C SER A 241 -5.52 25.31 -27.18
N LEU A 242 -4.91 25.35 -25.99
CA LEU A 242 -3.46 25.43 -25.84
C LEU A 242 -2.80 24.11 -26.21
N HIS A 243 -1.66 24.22 -26.88
CA HIS A 243 -0.82 23.08 -27.23
C HIS A 243 0.38 23.06 -26.28
N THR A 244 0.57 21.94 -25.61
CA THR A 244 1.70 21.70 -24.72
C THR A 244 2.11 20.23 -24.87
N ASP A 245 3.42 20.01 -24.90
CA ASP A 245 4.02 18.67 -24.88
C ASP A 245 4.42 18.25 -23.46
N ASN A 246 4.18 19.11 -22.46
CA ASN A 246 4.53 18.85 -21.06
C ASN A 246 3.45 17.95 -20.40
N PRO A 247 3.81 16.75 -19.91
CA PRO A 247 2.86 15.82 -19.28
C PRO A 247 2.05 16.43 -18.12
N ASP A 248 2.71 17.22 -17.27
CA ASP A 248 2.06 17.86 -16.11
C ASP A 248 1.00 18.88 -16.51
N GLU A 249 1.25 19.61 -17.61
CA GLU A 249 0.31 20.59 -18.14
C GLU A 249 -0.86 19.91 -18.85
N LEU A 250 -0.59 18.84 -19.62
CA LEU A 250 -1.63 18.02 -20.24
C LEU A 250 -2.60 17.46 -19.19
N TYR A 251 -2.07 16.92 -18.09
CA TYR A 251 -2.89 16.39 -17.00
C TYR A 251 -3.79 17.46 -16.36
N LYS A 252 -3.24 18.65 -16.10
CA LYS A 252 -3.99 19.79 -15.54
C LYS A 252 -5.09 20.28 -16.48
N ILE A 253 -4.77 20.46 -17.76
CA ILE A 253 -5.77 20.84 -18.78
C ILE A 253 -6.90 19.81 -18.82
N ALA A 254 -6.56 18.53 -18.86
CA ALA A 254 -7.56 17.46 -18.92
C ALA A 254 -8.46 17.44 -17.67
N THR A 255 -7.90 17.68 -16.48
CA THR A 255 -8.64 17.74 -15.21
C THR A 255 -9.62 18.92 -15.19
N VAL A 256 -9.17 20.12 -15.59
CA VAL A 256 -10.02 21.32 -15.69
C VAL A 256 -11.14 21.11 -16.72
N CYS A 257 -10.84 20.43 -17.83
CA CYS A 257 -11.84 20.06 -18.83
C CYS A 257 -12.89 19.10 -18.23
N CYS A 258 -12.49 18.13 -17.40
CA CYS A 258 -13.41 17.22 -16.73
C CYS A 258 -14.37 17.95 -15.77
N GLU A 259 -13.85 18.89 -14.97
CA GLU A 259 -14.64 19.71 -14.04
C GLU A 259 -15.67 20.60 -14.76
N ASN A 260 -15.30 21.11 -15.94
CA ASN A 260 -16.15 22.00 -16.75
C ASN A 260 -17.04 21.27 -17.77
N GLY A 261 -17.03 19.93 -17.80
CA GLY A 261 -17.87 19.13 -18.69
C GLY A 261 -17.38 19.03 -20.14
N LEU A 262 -16.14 19.45 -20.43
CA LEU A 262 -15.47 19.33 -21.72
C LEU A 262 -14.85 17.94 -21.89
N TYR A 263 -15.68 16.90 -21.84
CA TYR A 263 -15.21 15.51 -21.78
C TYR A 263 -14.47 15.03 -23.03
N GLU A 264 -14.84 15.53 -24.20
CA GLU A 264 -14.18 15.20 -25.47
C GLU A 264 -12.75 15.77 -25.54
N ASP A 265 -12.57 17.02 -25.12
CA ASP A 265 -11.26 17.66 -25.07
C ASP A 265 -10.39 17.00 -23.99
N ALA A 266 -10.98 16.68 -22.82
CA ALA A 266 -10.29 15.94 -21.76
C ALA A 266 -9.79 14.57 -22.27
N PHE A 267 -10.63 13.82 -22.98
CA PHE A 267 -10.26 12.52 -23.54
C PHE A 267 -9.09 12.62 -24.53
N GLN A 268 -9.08 13.66 -25.38
CA GLN A 268 -7.97 13.90 -26.31
C GLN A 268 -6.68 14.18 -25.56
N LYS A 269 -6.72 15.05 -24.54
CA LYS A 269 -5.54 15.38 -23.71
C LYS A 269 -5.02 14.19 -22.92
N PHE A 270 -5.89 13.37 -22.35
CA PHE A 270 -5.48 12.11 -21.72
C PHE A 270 -4.89 11.11 -22.72
N SER A 271 -5.39 11.08 -23.95
CA SER A 271 -4.84 10.23 -25.02
C SER A 271 -3.49 10.71 -25.55
N GLU A 272 -3.23 12.02 -25.49
CA GLU A 272 -1.90 12.59 -25.74
C GLU A 272 -0.95 12.23 -24.60
N LEU A 273 -1.40 12.39 -23.35
CA LEU A 273 -0.63 12.11 -22.14
C LEU A 273 -0.25 10.62 -22.00
N GLU A 274 -1.15 9.70 -22.35
CA GLU A 274 -0.89 8.25 -22.32
C GLU A 274 0.31 7.84 -23.18
N LYS A 275 0.66 8.62 -24.23
CA LYS A 275 1.84 8.31 -25.05
C LYS A 275 3.16 8.48 -24.30
N THR A 276 3.16 9.27 -23.23
CA THR A 276 4.32 9.52 -22.37
C THR A 276 4.20 8.73 -21.06
N VAL A 277 3.02 8.72 -20.46
CA VAL A 277 2.72 8.00 -19.20
C VAL A 277 1.72 6.89 -19.51
N SER A 278 2.20 5.76 -20.01
CA SER A 278 1.34 4.74 -20.64
C SER A 278 0.49 3.90 -19.70
N TYR A 279 0.91 3.74 -18.45
CA TYR A 279 0.36 2.71 -17.56
C TYR A 279 -0.13 3.21 -16.19
N ASP A 280 -0.23 4.52 -16.00
CA ASP A 280 -0.73 5.08 -14.74
C ASP A 280 -2.23 4.79 -14.55
N LEU A 281 -2.58 4.17 -13.42
CA LEU A 281 -3.95 3.77 -13.09
C LEU A 281 -4.93 4.96 -13.09
N THR A 282 -4.54 6.07 -12.46
CA THR A 282 -5.38 7.26 -12.30
C THR A 282 -5.68 7.89 -13.65
N LEU A 283 -4.66 8.05 -14.49
CA LEU A 283 -4.77 8.54 -15.84
C LEU A 283 -5.68 7.67 -16.70
N LEU A 284 -5.47 6.35 -16.71
CA LEU A 284 -6.28 5.42 -17.49
C LEU A 284 -7.74 5.45 -17.02
N TYR A 285 -7.97 5.56 -15.71
CA TYR A 285 -9.32 5.67 -15.15
C TYR A 285 -9.99 6.98 -15.58
N PHE A 286 -9.31 8.13 -15.46
CA PHE A 286 -9.86 9.42 -15.87
C PHE A 286 -10.16 9.45 -17.37
N LYS A 287 -9.27 8.88 -18.18
CA LYS A 287 -9.51 8.69 -19.61
C LYS A 287 -10.77 7.86 -19.86
N ALA A 288 -10.95 6.75 -19.15
CA ALA A 288 -12.09 5.86 -19.33
C ALA A 288 -13.42 6.56 -18.96
N ILE A 289 -13.44 7.33 -17.87
CA ILE A 289 -14.61 8.10 -17.43
C ILE A 289 -14.89 9.27 -18.38
N ALA A 290 -13.88 10.01 -18.81
CA ALA A 290 -14.03 11.10 -19.79
C ALA A 290 -14.59 10.57 -21.11
N ALA A 291 -14.07 9.45 -21.61
CA ALA A 291 -14.60 8.79 -22.81
C ALA A 291 -16.07 8.41 -22.64
N PHE A 292 -16.44 7.83 -21.48
CA PHE A 292 -17.82 7.43 -21.21
C PHE A 292 -18.77 8.64 -21.20
N LYS A 293 -18.42 9.70 -20.45
CA LYS A 293 -19.22 10.93 -20.36
C LYS A 293 -19.27 11.72 -21.68
N GLY A 294 -18.24 11.60 -22.52
CA GLY A 294 -18.23 12.12 -23.89
C GLY A 294 -19.09 11.30 -24.88
N GLY A 295 -19.62 10.14 -24.48
CA GLY A 295 -20.41 9.25 -25.33
C GLY A 295 -19.60 8.23 -26.12
N ARG A 296 -18.29 8.14 -25.87
CA ARG A 296 -17.35 7.21 -26.52
C ARG A 296 -17.24 5.90 -25.75
N VAL A 297 -18.34 5.16 -25.72
CA VAL A 297 -18.46 3.93 -24.92
C VAL A 297 -17.41 2.87 -25.29
N ARG A 298 -17.08 2.71 -26.59
CA ARG A 298 -16.08 1.73 -27.04
C ARG A 298 -14.67 2.05 -26.53
N GLU A 299 -14.28 3.32 -26.56
CA GLU A 299 -12.96 3.77 -26.10
C GLU A 299 -12.88 3.70 -24.58
N SER A 300 -13.98 4.01 -23.87
CA SER A 300 -14.09 3.81 -22.42
C SER A 300 -13.86 2.35 -22.02
N LEU A 301 -14.55 1.41 -22.66
CA LEU A 301 -14.37 -0.02 -22.40
C LEU A 301 -12.96 -0.51 -22.74
N ALA A 302 -12.32 0.04 -23.77
CA ALA A 302 -10.93 -0.28 -24.09
C ALA A 302 -9.97 0.21 -23.00
N SER A 303 -10.15 1.43 -22.48
CA SER A 303 -9.34 1.97 -21.38
C SER A 303 -9.53 1.17 -20.08
N PHE A 304 -10.76 0.82 -19.72
CA PHE A 304 -11.02 -0.07 -18.58
C PHE A 304 -10.44 -1.47 -18.79
N GLY A 305 -10.51 -2.02 -20.01
CA GLY A 305 -9.87 -3.28 -20.35
C GLY A 305 -8.36 -3.25 -20.10
N LYS A 306 -7.68 -2.17 -20.52
CA LYS A 306 -6.26 -1.98 -20.23
C LYS A 306 -5.96 -1.95 -18.73
N ILE A 307 -6.78 -1.25 -17.93
CA ILE A 307 -6.62 -1.25 -16.47
C ILE A 307 -6.68 -2.68 -15.94
N LEU A 308 -7.66 -3.48 -16.37
CA LEU A 308 -7.84 -4.86 -15.91
C LEU A 308 -6.74 -5.82 -16.41
N ASP A 309 -6.06 -5.48 -17.50
CA ASP A 309 -4.90 -6.23 -17.97
C ASP A 309 -3.66 -5.97 -17.09
N ILE A 310 -3.51 -4.72 -16.60
CA ILE A 310 -2.38 -4.29 -15.75
C ILE A 310 -2.64 -4.65 -14.29
N TYR A 311 -3.86 -4.42 -13.80
CA TYR A 311 -4.32 -4.62 -12.44
C TYR A 311 -5.54 -5.56 -12.45
N PRO A 312 -5.32 -6.89 -12.45
CA PRO A 312 -6.42 -7.85 -12.43
C PRO A 312 -7.32 -7.69 -11.20
N ASP A 313 -6.75 -7.29 -10.06
CA ASP A 313 -7.36 -7.07 -8.75
C ASP A 313 -8.11 -5.72 -8.63
N ALA A 314 -8.12 -4.89 -9.69
CA ALA A 314 -8.83 -3.61 -9.76
C ALA A 314 -10.36 -3.78 -9.79
N ALA A 315 -10.97 -4.13 -8.67
CA ALA A 315 -12.39 -4.39 -8.50
C ALA A 315 -13.30 -3.18 -8.83
N VAL A 316 -12.85 -1.95 -8.58
CA VAL A 316 -13.54 -0.71 -8.94
C VAL A 316 -13.60 -0.57 -10.46
N ALA A 317 -12.46 -0.73 -11.14
CA ALA A 317 -12.41 -0.71 -12.60
C ALA A 317 -13.26 -1.83 -13.21
N ARG A 318 -13.26 -3.01 -12.59
CA ARG A 318 -14.07 -4.17 -13.00
C ARG A 318 -15.57 -3.89 -12.88
N HIS A 319 -15.99 -3.25 -11.79
CA HIS A 319 -17.38 -2.82 -11.58
C HIS A 319 -17.84 -1.87 -12.70
N TYR A 320 -17.08 -0.79 -12.95
CA TYR A 320 -17.43 0.17 -14.01
C TYR A 320 -17.40 -0.45 -15.41
N PHE A 321 -16.43 -1.32 -15.71
CA PHE A 321 -16.38 -2.05 -16.97
C PHE A 321 -17.66 -2.86 -17.21
N ARG A 322 -18.14 -3.61 -16.19
CA ARG A 322 -19.37 -4.41 -16.28
C ARG A 322 -20.61 -3.54 -16.45
N GLU A 323 -20.75 -2.46 -15.68
CA GLU A 323 -21.92 -1.57 -15.75
C GLU A 323 -22.00 -0.82 -17.09
N ILE A 324 -20.87 -0.30 -17.58
CA ILE A 324 -20.81 0.40 -18.88
C ILE A 324 -21.08 -0.59 -20.02
N ARG A 325 -20.54 -1.80 -19.94
CA ARG A 325 -20.79 -2.86 -20.94
C ARG A 325 -22.27 -3.24 -20.96
N ARG A 326 -22.88 -3.45 -19.79
CA ARG A 326 -24.30 -3.76 -19.66
C ARG A 326 -25.16 -2.65 -20.23
N TYR A 327 -24.86 -1.39 -19.91
CA TYR A 327 -25.54 -0.23 -20.49
C TYR A 327 -25.41 -0.18 -22.02
N SER A 328 -24.23 -0.52 -22.56
CA SER A 328 -23.99 -0.57 -24.00
C SER A 328 -24.75 -1.69 -24.73
N GLU A 329 -24.92 -2.85 -24.09
CA GLU A 329 -25.52 -4.04 -24.71
C GLU A 329 -27.03 -4.09 -24.52
N GLU A 330 -27.52 -3.82 -23.30
CA GLU A 330 -28.93 -3.97 -22.90
C GLU A 330 -29.71 -2.64 -22.97
N GLY A 331 -29.00 -1.50 -22.92
CA GLY A 331 -29.61 -0.20 -22.69
C GLY A 331 -30.16 -0.05 -21.26
N GLY A 332 -30.43 1.18 -20.82
CA GLY A 332 -30.97 1.41 -19.48
C GLY A 332 -30.66 2.78 -18.90
N ALA A 333 -30.66 2.87 -17.57
CA ALA A 333 -30.16 4.04 -16.87
C ALA A 333 -28.65 4.17 -17.09
N VAL A 334 -28.18 5.40 -17.33
CA VAL A 334 -26.76 5.68 -17.48
C VAL A 334 -26.07 5.40 -16.13
N PRO A 335 -25.02 4.54 -16.10
CA PRO A 335 -24.21 4.32 -14.91
C PRO A 335 -23.75 5.62 -14.25
N GLU A 336 -23.89 5.71 -12.93
CA GLU A 336 -23.38 6.82 -12.15
C GLU A 336 -21.85 6.74 -12.09
N THR A 337 -21.16 7.71 -12.68
CA THR A 337 -19.70 7.73 -12.76
C THR A 337 -19.10 9.00 -12.16
N SER A 338 -17.97 8.83 -11.47
CA SER A 338 -17.23 9.93 -10.84
C SER A 338 -15.76 9.89 -11.25
N PHE A 339 -15.09 11.04 -11.21
CA PHE A 339 -13.63 11.12 -11.38
C PHE A 339 -12.88 10.79 -10.09
N PHE A 340 -13.55 10.19 -9.10
CA PHE A 340 -12.90 9.58 -7.95
C PHE A 340 -12.86 8.08 -8.19
N TYR A 341 -11.71 7.46 -7.96
CA TYR A 341 -11.54 6.01 -8.10
C TYR A 341 -12.18 5.29 -6.90
N ARG A 342 -13.50 5.14 -6.96
CA ARG A 342 -14.34 4.48 -5.95
C ARG A 342 -15.64 3.99 -6.55
N VAL A 343 -16.26 3.01 -5.91
CA VAL A 343 -17.61 2.58 -6.33
C VAL A 343 -18.68 3.61 -5.93
N PRO A 344 -19.84 3.65 -6.62
CA PRO A 344 -20.96 4.51 -6.21
C PRO A 344 -21.41 4.22 -4.78
N LYS A 345 -21.91 5.24 -4.07
CA LYS A 345 -22.26 5.12 -2.64
C LYS A 345 -23.25 3.99 -2.34
N GLN A 346 -24.21 3.74 -3.23
CA GLN A 346 -25.19 2.66 -3.06
C GLN A 346 -24.53 1.28 -3.11
N GLU A 347 -23.54 1.12 -4.00
CA GLU A 347 -22.78 -0.12 -4.15
C GLU A 347 -21.83 -0.31 -2.95
N PHE A 348 -21.16 0.76 -2.50
CA PHE A 348 -20.37 0.78 -1.27
C PHE A 348 -21.19 0.27 -0.08
N ASP A 349 -22.38 0.86 0.15
CA ASP A 349 -23.25 0.49 1.27
C ASP A 349 -23.72 -0.97 1.18
N ALA A 350 -23.90 -1.52 -0.03
CA ALA A 350 -24.29 -2.90 -0.26
C ALA A 350 -23.13 -3.88 0.06
N ARG A 351 -21.93 -3.60 -0.46
CA ARG A 351 -20.71 -4.39 -0.23
C ARG A 351 -20.31 -4.41 1.24
N SER A 352 -20.31 -3.24 1.88
CA SER A 352 -19.97 -3.10 3.31
C SER A 352 -20.96 -3.86 4.20
N LYS A 353 -22.27 -3.82 3.91
CA LYS A 353 -23.26 -4.63 4.64
C LYS A 353 -23.03 -6.12 4.43
N LEU A 354 -22.71 -6.56 3.22
CA LEU A 354 -22.41 -7.96 2.93
C LEU A 354 -21.17 -8.44 3.72
N LEU A 355 -20.08 -7.66 3.70
CA LEU A 355 -18.87 -7.96 4.48
C LEU A 355 -19.15 -8.03 5.98
N ALA A 356 -19.92 -7.09 6.52
CA ALA A 356 -20.30 -7.09 7.93
C ALA A 356 -21.07 -8.37 8.30
N VAL A 357 -22.07 -8.76 7.50
CA VAL A 357 -22.81 -10.01 7.70
C VAL A 357 -21.87 -11.22 7.66
N LEU A 358 -21.01 -11.33 6.63
CA LEU A 358 -20.05 -12.44 6.50
C LEU A 358 -19.09 -12.54 7.68
N SER A 359 -18.70 -11.41 8.28
CA SER A 359 -17.80 -11.37 9.43
C SER A 359 -18.42 -11.96 10.70
N GLU A 360 -19.73 -11.82 10.86
CA GLU A 360 -20.50 -12.27 12.03
C GLU A 360 -21.05 -13.70 11.89
N LEU A 361 -21.15 -14.23 10.66
CA LEU A 361 -21.68 -15.57 10.40
C LEU A 361 -20.91 -16.66 11.19
N PRO A 362 -21.62 -17.68 11.71
CA PRO A 362 -20.98 -18.88 12.24
C PRO A 362 -20.05 -19.50 11.18
N LEU A 363 -18.92 -20.07 11.62
CA LEU A 363 -17.89 -20.59 10.70
C LEU A 363 -18.44 -21.62 9.69
N ALA A 364 -19.38 -22.48 10.11
CA ALA A 364 -19.97 -23.48 9.23
C ALA A 364 -20.81 -22.86 8.10
N ASP A 365 -21.60 -21.83 8.42
CA ASP A 365 -22.44 -21.14 7.44
C ASP A 365 -21.60 -20.27 6.49
N LEU A 366 -20.52 -19.67 7.01
CA LEU A 366 -19.56 -18.94 6.19
C LEU A 366 -18.88 -19.85 5.17
N HIS A 367 -18.44 -21.04 5.58
CA HIS A 367 -17.83 -22.02 4.66
C HIS A 367 -18.82 -22.48 3.60
N ALA A 368 -20.05 -22.81 4.00
CA ALA A 368 -21.10 -23.19 3.04
C ALA A 368 -21.39 -22.07 2.02
N TYR A 369 -21.40 -20.80 2.45
CA TYR A 369 -21.59 -19.67 1.54
C TYR A 369 -20.42 -19.51 0.56
N CYS A 370 -19.17 -19.61 1.04
CA CYS A 370 -17.97 -19.46 0.21
C CYS A 370 -17.79 -20.63 -0.78
N ASP A 371 -18.32 -21.82 -0.46
CA ASP A 371 -18.34 -22.96 -1.38
C ASP A 371 -19.31 -22.74 -2.56
N GLU A 372 -20.38 -21.96 -2.36
CA GLU A 372 -21.40 -21.67 -3.40
C GLU A 372 -21.14 -20.36 -4.15
N THR A 373 -20.57 -19.36 -3.49
CA THR A 373 -20.41 -18.00 -4.01
C THR A 373 -18.97 -17.52 -3.89
N ASP A 374 -18.39 -17.07 -5.01
CA ASP A 374 -17.07 -16.44 -5.01
C ASP A 374 -17.15 -15.03 -4.41
N ILE A 375 -16.43 -14.82 -3.31
CA ILE A 375 -16.32 -13.53 -2.61
C ILE A 375 -15.00 -12.80 -2.91
N THR A 376 -14.15 -13.33 -3.80
CA THR A 376 -12.81 -12.79 -4.08
C THR A 376 -12.88 -11.32 -4.50
N GLU A 377 -13.74 -10.97 -5.44
CA GLU A 377 -13.92 -9.57 -5.88
C GLU A 377 -14.39 -8.63 -4.77
N LEU A 378 -15.23 -9.12 -3.85
CA LEU A 378 -15.67 -8.34 -2.70
C LEU A 378 -14.51 -8.05 -1.75
N LEU A 379 -13.58 -8.99 -1.61
CA LEU A 379 -12.39 -8.84 -0.79
C LEU A 379 -11.34 -7.97 -1.48
N GLU A 380 -11.08 -8.15 -2.78
CA GLU A 380 -10.20 -7.32 -3.62
C GLU A 380 -10.62 -5.83 -3.53
N TRP A 381 -11.92 -5.57 -3.64
CA TRP A 381 -12.46 -4.21 -3.53
C TRP A 381 -12.07 -3.49 -2.23
N ALA A 382 -11.95 -4.20 -1.11
CA ALA A 382 -11.57 -3.59 0.17
C ALA A 382 -10.12 -3.05 0.16
N PHE A 383 -9.29 -3.47 -0.80
CA PHE A 383 -7.89 -3.06 -0.94
C PHE A 383 -7.61 -2.20 -2.19
N ASP A 384 -8.57 -2.06 -3.10
CA ASP A 384 -8.40 -1.36 -4.39
C ASP A 384 -8.64 0.16 -4.33
N GLU A 385 -9.54 0.67 -3.48
CA GLU A 385 -9.87 2.11 -3.47
C GLU A 385 -8.67 2.97 -3.02
N SER A 386 -8.23 3.88 -3.90
CA SER A 386 -6.94 4.60 -3.85
C SER A 386 -6.78 5.60 -2.70
N ASP A 387 -7.84 5.87 -1.92
CA ASP A 387 -7.75 6.59 -0.64
C ASP A 387 -7.36 5.67 0.53
N GLY A 388 -7.22 4.36 0.29
CA GLY A 388 -6.30 3.44 0.97
C GLY A 388 -6.41 3.25 2.48
N GLN A 389 -7.37 3.84 3.21
CA GLN A 389 -7.31 3.86 4.67
C GLN A 389 -8.65 3.80 5.41
N GLU A 390 -9.70 3.18 4.84
CA GLU A 390 -10.64 2.54 5.75
C GLU A 390 -9.97 1.26 6.30
N PHE A 391 -9.02 1.47 7.22
CA PHE A 391 -8.35 0.41 7.97
C PHE A 391 -9.38 -0.59 8.53
N GLU A 392 -10.54 -0.08 8.95
CA GLU A 392 -11.67 -0.89 9.39
C GLU A 392 -12.21 -1.82 8.29
N LEU A 393 -12.37 -1.34 7.05
CA LEU A 393 -12.84 -2.14 5.93
C LEU A 393 -11.84 -3.25 5.58
N GLN A 394 -10.56 -2.92 5.46
CA GLN A 394 -9.48 -3.89 5.22
C GLN A 394 -9.39 -4.92 6.35
N LEU A 395 -9.59 -4.49 7.60
CA LEU A 395 -9.60 -5.37 8.76
C LEU A 395 -10.78 -6.35 8.69
N VAL A 396 -11.97 -5.89 8.34
CA VAL A 396 -13.16 -6.75 8.21
C VAL A 396 -12.97 -7.73 7.04
N ALA A 397 -12.54 -7.26 5.87
CA ALA A 397 -12.29 -8.11 4.70
C ALA A 397 -11.25 -9.20 5.00
N SER A 398 -10.11 -8.83 5.58
CA SER A 398 -9.08 -9.79 6.02
C SER A 398 -9.59 -10.74 7.11
N THR A 399 -10.50 -10.29 7.99
CA THR A 399 -11.20 -11.18 8.95
C THR A 399 -11.96 -12.27 8.23
N VAL A 400 -12.78 -11.88 7.25
CA VAL A 400 -13.62 -12.78 6.47
C VAL A 400 -12.74 -13.76 5.71
N ALA A 401 -11.71 -13.29 5.01
CA ALA A 401 -10.77 -14.14 4.26
C ALA A 401 -10.11 -15.22 5.14
N VAL A 402 -9.59 -14.83 6.30
CA VAL A 402 -8.96 -15.76 7.25
C VAL A 402 -10.00 -16.72 7.87
N ARG A 403 -11.24 -16.30 8.12
CA ARG A 403 -12.29 -17.20 8.62
C ARG A 403 -12.78 -18.18 7.55
N ALA A 404 -12.89 -17.70 6.31
CA ALA A 404 -13.35 -18.44 5.13
C ALA A 404 -12.32 -19.44 4.58
N ARG A 405 -11.08 -19.45 5.09
CA ARG A 405 -9.99 -20.35 4.63
C ARG A 405 -9.51 -20.07 3.20
N LEU A 406 -9.60 -18.81 2.77
CA LEU A 406 -9.04 -18.34 1.49
C LEU A 406 -7.53 -18.10 1.63
N ASP A 407 -6.79 -19.18 1.92
CA ASP A 407 -5.39 -19.07 2.35
C ASP A 407 -4.45 -18.59 1.22
N SER A 408 -4.77 -18.85 -0.05
CA SER A 408 -4.05 -18.29 -1.21
C SER A 408 -4.18 -16.76 -1.29
N PHE A 409 -5.42 -16.26 -1.18
CA PHE A 409 -5.69 -14.82 -1.15
C PHE A 409 -5.03 -14.14 0.06
N VAL A 410 -5.07 -14.77 1.23
CA VAL A 410 -4.41 -14.25 2.43
C VAL A 410 -2.88 -14.18 2.26
N ARG A 411 -2.27 -15.16 1.56
CA ARG A 411 -0.84 -15.17 1.27
C ARG A 411 -0.46 -14.01 0.35
N GLU A 412 -1.24 -13.76 -0.70
CA GLU A 412 -1.04 -12.58 -1.57
C GLU A 412 -1.12 -11.27 -0.78
N LEU A 413 -2.13 -11.11 0.09
CA LEU A 413 -2.26 -9.92 0.95
C LEU A 413 -1.08 -9.71 1.92
N LEU A 414 -0.48 -10.80 2.43
CA LEU A 414 0.68 -10.71 3.32
C LEU A 414 1.96 -10.31 2.59
N LEU A 415 2.05 -10.62 1.29
CA LEU A 415 3.21 -10.37 0.44
C LEU A 415 3.10 -9.04 -0.32
N ASP A 416 1.90 -8.48 -0.44
CA ASP A 416 1.67 -7.19 -1.09
C ASP A 416 2.24 -6.03 -0.25
N PRO A 417 3.22 -5.25 -0.77
CA PRO A 417 3.83 -4.13 -0.04
C PRO A 417 2.85 -2.95 0.16
N SER A 418 1.81 -2.81 -0.68
CA SER A 418 0.83 -1.73 -0.57
C SER A 418 -0.12 -1.88 0.62
N VAL A 419 -0.29 -3.12 1.12
CA VAL A 419 -1.19 -3.43 2.24
C VAL A 419 -0.57 -2.97 3.56
N ASN A 420 -1.37 -2.26 4.36
CA ASN A 420 -0.96 -1.73 5.66
C ASN A 420 -0.45 -2.84 6.62
N ASP A 421 0.75 -2.64 7.17
CA ASP A 421 1.40 -3.58 8.09
C ASP A 421 0.55 -3.92 9.33
N LEU A 422 -0.28 -2.99 9.80
CA LEU A 422 -1.21 -3.25 10.92
C LEU A 422 -2.26 -4.30 10.56
N VAL A 423 -2.73 -4.32 9.32
CA VAL A 423 -3.66 -5.35 8.82
C VAL A 423 -2.93 -6.68 8.71
N LYS A 424 -1.69 -6.70 8.21
CA LYS A 424 -0.85 -7.91 8.16
C LYS A 424 -0.62 -8.51 9.54
N PHE A 425 -0.35 -7.69 10.56
CA PHE A 425 -0.24 -8.16 11.94
C PHE A 425 -1.53 -8.80 12.47
N GLU A 426 -2.70 -8.26 12.15
CA GLU A 426 -3.96 -8.89 12.55
C GLU A 426 -4.23 -10.19 11.77
N ILE A 427 -3.90 -10.24 10.47
CA ILE A 427 -3.97 -11.46 9.66
C ILE A 427 -3.12 -12.56 10.30
N LEU A 428 -1.84 -12.28 10.59
CA LEU A 428 -0.92 -13.23 11.20
C LEU A 428 -1.38 -13.68 12.61
N ARG A 429 -1.93 -12.76 13.40
CA ARG A 429 -2.53 -13.08 14.71
C ARG A 429 -3.64 -14.11 14.53
N ARG A 430 -4.56 -13.90 13.58
CA ARG A 430 -5.68 -14.82 13.36
C ARG A 430 -5.26 -16.14 12.74
N LEU A 431 -4.28 -16.12 11.84
CA LEU A 431 -3.67 -17.34 11.28
C LEU A 431 -3.07 -18.19 12.40
N CYS A 432 -2.28 -17.59 13.29
CA CYS A 432 -1.69 -18.27 14.43
C CYS A 432 -2.76 -18.77 15.43
N ALA A 433 -3.82 -17.98 15.66
CA ALA A 433 -4.94 -18.36 16.53
C ALA A 433 -5.73 -19.59 16.04
N ARG A 434 -5.62 -19.98 14.76
CA ARG A 434 -6.15 -21.26 14.25
C ARG A 434 -5.49 -22.48 14.94
N ASN A 435 -4.34 -22.29 15.58
CA ASN A 435 -3.57 -23.29 16.32
C ASN A 435 -3.30 -24.57 15.51
N ARG A 436 -2.76 -24.39 14.30
CA ARG A 436 -2.36 -25.46 13.38
C ARG A 436 -0.94 -25.22 12.94
N LYS A 437 -0.25 -26.30 12.56
CA LYS A 437 1.06 -26.19 11.93
C LYS A 437 0.86 -25.69 10.51
N ASP A 438 1.51 -24.58 10.17
CA ASP A 438 1.37 -23.90 8.89
C ASP A 438 2.61 -23.05 8.62
N GLU A 439 2.70 -22.42 7.44
CA GLU A 439 3.82 -21.53 7.09
C GLU A 439 3.37 -20.46 6.10
N PHE A 440 3.69 -19.20 6.36
CA PHE A 440 3.31 -18.07 5.52
C PHE A 440 4.49 -17.12 5.32
N GLY A 441 4.77 -16.71 4.09
CA GLY A 441 5.57 -15.53 3.81
C GLY A 441 4.81 -14.25 4.18
N ALA A 442 5.53 -13.25 4.69
CA ALA A 442 4.98 -11.93 4.94
C ALA A 442 6.04 -10.85 4.67
N VAL A 443 5.58 -9.72 4.13
CA VAL A 443 6.37 -8.52 3.89
C VAL A 443 5.90 -7.44 4.86
N VAL A 444 6.77 -7.04 5.78
CA VAL A 444 6.49 -5.97 6.75
C VAL A 444 7.60 -4.93 6.65
N GLY A 445 7.23 -3.66 6.44
CA GLY A 445 8.19 -2.60 6.14
C GLY A 445 9.12 -2.95 4.98
N ASP A 446 8.54 -3.48 3.89
CA ASP A 446 9.25 -3.92 2.68
C ASP A 446 10.29 -5.03 2.89
N ILE A 447 10.23 -5.75 4.02
CA ILE A 447 11.14 -6.85 4.32
C ILE A 447 10.38 -8.17 4.34
N TYR A 448 10.74 -9.05 3.39
CA TYR A 448 10.21 -10.41 3.30
C TYR A 448 10.78 -11.35 4.38
N ARG A 449 9.90 -12.12 5.02
CA ARG A 449 10.24 -13.23 5.91
C ARG A 449 9.27 -14.39 5.77
N LEU A 450 9.81 -15.60 5.80
CA LEU A 450 9.05 -16.83 5.93
C LEU A 450 8.75 -17.12 7.41
N LEU A 451 7.48 -17.25 7.76
CA LEU A 451 7.00 -17.36 9.14
C LEU A 451 6.32 -18.72 9.37
N PRO A 452 7.04 -19.71 9.92
CA PRO A 452 6.43 -20.97 10.32
C PRO A 452 5.53 -20.76 11.54
N ILE A 453 4.34 -21.34 11.55
CA ILE A 453 3.39 -21.33 12.66
C ILE A 453 3.41 -22.71 13.31
N GLU A 454 3.70 -22.75 14.61
CA GLU A 454 3.74 -23.99 15.38
C GLU A 454 2.44 -24.21 16.15
N LYS A 455 2.03 -25.48 16.28
CA LYS A 455 0.85 -25.83 17.07
C LYS A 455 1.16 -25.77 18.57
N LEU A 456 0.45 -24.91 19.29
CA LEU A 456 0.51 -24.83 20.75
C LEU A 456 -0.30 -25.95 21.41
N SER A 457 0.42 -26.80 22.15
CA SER A 457 -0.14 -27.90 22.93
C SER A 457 0.00 -27.63 24.43
N VAL A 458 -1.03 -27.02 25.03
CA VAL A 458 -1.14 -26.76 26.49
C VAL A 458 -2.39 -27.43 27.06
N GLY A 459 -2.52 -27.47 28.39
CA GLY A 459 -3.68 -28.07 29.08
C GLY A 459 -5.01 -27.40 28.74
N ARG A 460 -6.13 -28.03 29.13
CA ARG A 460 -7.50 -27.58 28.78
C ARG A 460 -7.91 -26.28 29.49
N VAL A 461 -7.42 -26.07 30.72
CA VAL A 461 -7.77 -24.90 31.52
C VAL A 461 -7.12 -23.68 30.88
N LYS A 462 -7.89 -22.63 30.58
CA LYS A 462 -7.38 -21.39 29.96
C LYS A 462 -6.68 -21.59 28.60
N HIS A 463 -6.86 -22.73 27.93
CA HIS A 463 -6.25 -23.05 26.63
C HIS A 463 -6.42 -21.91 25.61
N ALA A 464 -7.66 -21.43 25.44
CA ALA A 464 -7.98 -20.37 24.48
C ALA A 464 -7.21 -19.06 24.77
N LYS A 465 -6.98 -18.71 26.04
CA LYS A 465 -6.23 -17.51 26.42
C LYS A 465 -4.74 -17.64 26.14
N PHE A 466 -4.17 -18.83 26.34
CA PHE A 466 -2.79 -19.09 25.94
C PHE A 466 -2.60 -19.11 24.43
N THR A 467 -3.57 -19.65 23.67
CA THR A 467 -3.55 -19.57 22.21
C THR A 467 -3.64 -18.13 21.72
N GLU A 468 -4.53 -17.32 22.30
CA GLU A 468 -4.67 -15.89 21.98
C GLU A 468 -3.38 -15.11 22.31
N ALA A 469 -2.78 -15.36 23.47
CA ALA A 469 -1.52 -14.72 23.88
C ALA A 469 -0.33 -15.12 23.00
N TYR A 470 -0.22 -16.41 22.66
CA TYR A 470 0.79 -16.90 21.73
C TYR A 470 0.64 -16.26 20.34
N ALA A 471 -0.58 -16.18 19.84
CA ALA A 471 -0.88 -15.53 18.57
C ALA A 471 -0.54 -14.04 18.55
N LEU A 472 -0.86 -13.32 19.63
CA LEU A 472 -0.52 -11.90 19.78
C LEU A 472 1.00 -11.69 19.85
N CYS A 473 1.73 -12.52 20.60
CA CYS A 473 3.18 -12.46 20.67
C CYS A 473 3.81 -12.77 19.30
N PHE A 474 3.37 -13.84 18.64
CA PHE A 474 3.85 -14.22 17.32
C PHE A 474 3.67 -13.08 16.30
N SER A 475 2.46 -12.52 16.18
CA SER A 475 2.18 -11.55 15.14
C SER A 475 2.94 -10.23 15.31
N ARG A 476 3.21 -9.81 16.54
CA ARG A 476 3.88 -8.53 16.82
C ARG A 476 5.40 -8.58 16.67
N PHE A 477 6.01 -9.73 16.94
CA PHE A 477 7.47 -9.83 17.06
C PHE A 477 8.12 -10.70 15.99
N ALA A 478 7.49 -11.81 15.58
CA ALA A 478 8.09 -12.71 14.58
C ALA A 478 8.33 -12.04 13.22
N PRO A 479 7.41 -11.22 12.66
CA PRO A 479 7.64 -10.53 11.38
C PRO A 479 8.76 -9.49 11.45
N LEU A 480 9.03 -8.93 12.63
CA LEU A 480 10.14 -7.99 12.85
C LEU A 480 11.49 -8.70 13.02
N GLY A 481 11.49 -10.03 13.10
CA GLY A 481 12.68 -10.85 13.35
C GLY A 481 13.10 -10.90 14.82
N GLU A 482 12.22 -10.47 15.74
CA GLU A 482 12.48 -10.50 17.18
C GLU A 482 12.09 -11.84 17.81
N GLY A 483 12.79 -12.92 17.43
CA GLY A 483 12.54 -14.29 17.91
C GLY A 483 11.77 -15.15 16.92
N SER A 484 11.76 -16.47 17.15
CA SER A 484 11.07 -17.42 16.27
C SER A 484 9.75 -17.91 16.85
N SER A 485 8.87 -18.38 15.96
CA SER A 485 7.61 -19.04 16.34
C SER A 485 7.79 -20.25 17.25
N ALA A 486 8.89 -20.99 17.07
CA ALA A 486 9.25 -22.12 17.91
C ALA A 486 9.63 -21.66 19.33
N ASP A 487 10.38 -20.57 19.46
CA ASP A 487 10.77 -20.00 20.75
C ASP A 487 9.54 -19.52 21.53
N PHE A 488 8.63 -18.80 20.85
CA PHE A 488 7.38 -18.36 21.48
C PHE A 488 6.47 -19.53 21.88
N CYS A 489 6.41 -20.59 21.06
CA CYS A 489 5.63 -21.77 21.38
C CYS A 489 6.21 -22.53 22.58
N LEU A 490 7.55 -22.62 22.67
CA LEU A 490 8.25 -23.20 23.82
C LEU A 490 7.98 -22.36 25.08
N ALA A 491 8.20 -21.05 25.02
CA ALA A 491 7.97 -20.13 26.13
C ALA A 491 6.52 -20.17 26.62
N ALA A 492 5.53 -20.23 25.72
CA ALA A 492 4.12 -20.39 26.10
C ALA A 492 3.84 -21.70 26.86
N LYS A 493 4.50 -22.80 26.49
CA LYS A 493 4.40 -24.07 27.22
C LYS A 493 5.05 -24.00 28.59
N GLU A 494 6.21 -23.34 28.70
CA GLU A 494 6.91 -23.12 29.97
C GLU A 494 6.10 -22.26 30.93
N VAL A 495 5.55 -21.13 30.45
CA VAL A 495 4.67 -20.25 31.22
C VAL A 495 3.44 -21.01 31.71
N TYR A 496 2.80 -21.81 30.84
CA TYR A 496 1.66 -22.62 31.23
C TYR A 496 2.02 -23.64 32.32
N ALA A 497 3.12 -24.39 32.13
CA ALA A 497 3.55 -25.41 33.07
C ALA A 497 3.92 -24.83 34.45
N ALA A 498 4.53 -23.64 34.47
CA ALA A 498 4.86 -22.93 35.71
C ALA A 498 3.61 -22.48 36.47
N LEU A 499 2.65 -21.85 35.77
CA LEU A 499 1.40 -21.41 36.39
C LEU A 499 0.52 -22.58 36.85
N GLU A 500 0.54 -23.71 36.13
CA GLU A 500 -0.17 -24.92 36.53
C GLU A 500 0.49 -25.58 37.76
N ARG A 501 1.83 -25.64 37.82
CA ARG A 501 2.58 -26.13 38.97
C ARG A 501 2.28 -25.33 40.24
N ASP A 502 2.20 -24.00 40.12
CA ASP A 502 2.05 -23.08 41.25
C ASP A 502 0.58 -22.76 41.57
N GLY A 503 -0.37 -23.31 40.79
CA GLY A 503 -1.81 -23.09 40.99
C GLY A 503 -2.28 -21.68 40.65
N LEU A 504 -1.50 -20.92 39.87
CA LEU A 504 -1.70 -19.50 39.56
C LEU A 504 -2.36 -19.25 38.20
N LEU A 505 -3.02 -20.26 37.61
CA LEU A 505 -3.75 -20.12 36.34
C LEU A 505 -4.87 -19.06 36.36
N SER A 506 -5.24 -18.55 37.53
CA SER A 506 -6.15 -17.39 37.66
C SER A 506 -5.54 -16.10 37.11
N LEU A 507 -4.20 -15.95 37.14
CA LEU A 507 -3.48 -14.79 36.60
C LEU A 507 -3.54 -14.73 35.05
N ALA A 508 -3.89 -15.84 34.40
CA ALA A 508 -4.12 -15.91 32.96
C ALA A 508 -5.51 -15.33 32.57
N SER A 509 -5.73 -14.05 32.87
CA SER A 509 -6.95 -13.31 32.50
C SER A 509 -6.78 -12.49 31.21
N GLY A 510 -5.70 -11.71 31.11
CA GLY A 510 -5.36 -10.90 29.94
C GLY A 510 -4.53 -11.68 28.92
N ALA A 511 -4.78 -11.46 27.63
CA ALA A 511 -3.95 -12.05 26.57
C ALA A 511 -2.65 -11.26 26.40
N GLU A 512 -2.71 -9.96 26.67
CA GLU A 512 -1.64 -8.97 26.63
C GLU A 512 -0.58 -9.27 27.68
N ASP A 513 -0.99 -9.51 28.93
CA ASP A 513 -0.10 -9.87 30.05
C ASP A 513 0.65 -11.18 29.76
N LEU A 514 -0.08 -12.18 29.28
CA LEU A 514 0.50 -13.47 28.91
C LEU A 514 1.44 -13.33 27.70
N ALA A 515 1.09 -12.54 26.68
CA ALA A 515 1.95 -12.31 25.53
C ALA A 515 3.25 -11.61 25.92
N CYS A 516 3.17 -10.61 26.80
CA CYS A 516 4.35 -9.94 27.34
C CYS A 516 5.25 -10.91 28.13
N ALA A 517 4.65 -11.77 28.96
CA ALA A 517 5.40 -12.79 29.70
C ALA A 517 6.06 -13.80 28.75
N ILE A 518 5.34 -14.29 27.73
CA ILE A 518 5.86 -15.22 26.70
C ILE A 518 7.07 -14.62 25.99
N TYR A 519 6.97 -13.36 25.54
CA TYR A 519 8.07 -12.68 24.85
C TYR A 519 9.31 -12.54 25.75
N LEU A 520 9.12 -12.10 27.00
CA LEU A 520 10.22 -11.91 27.96
C LEU A 520 10.89 -13.23 28.38
N THR A 521 10.17 -14.35 28.30
CA THR A 521 10.71 -15.69 28.49
C THR A 521 11.46 -16.18 27.24
N ALA A 522 10.97 -15.88 26.03
CA ALA A 522 11.57 -16.32 24.77
C ALA A 522 12.87 -15.58 24.39
N VAL A 523 12.95 -14.27 24.62
CA VAL A 523 14.08 -13.44 24.14
C VAL A 523 15.20 -13.27 25.19
N PRO A 524 16.49 -13.46 24.83
CA PRO A 524 17.62 -13.28 25.76
C PRO A 524 17.78 -11.86 26.33
N GLN A 525 18.31 -11.75 27.56
CA GLN A 525 18.35 -10.53 28.41
C GLN A 525 19.05 -9.29 27.81
N GLY A 526 19.90 -9.42 26.79
CA GLY A 526 20.68 -8.30 26.23
C GLY A 526 19.87 -7.23 25.48
N VAL A 527 18.61 -7.53 25.12
CA VAL A 527 17.72 -6.66 24.31
C VAL A 527 16.54 -6.11 25.15
N LYS A 528 16.43 -6.51 26.43
CA LYS A 528 15.24 -6.27 27.25
C LYS A 528 15.13 -4.83 27.72
N LYS A 529 14.16 -4.09 27.17
CA LYS A 529 13.53 -2.95 27.85
C LYS A 529 12.09 -3.33 28.18
N SER A 530 11.81 -3.69 29.43
CA SER A 530 10.48 -4.08 29.92
C SER A 530 9.44 -2.97 29.77
N ARG A 531 9.82 -1.72 30.06
CA ARG A 531 8.92 -0.56 30.01
C ARG A 531 8.27 -0.28 28.65
N PRO A 532 9.01 -0.12 27.54
CA PRO A 532 8.41 0.12 26.23
C PRO A 532 7.56 -1.07 25.76
N LEU A 533 7.93 -2.29 26.14
CA LEU A 533 7.16 -3.50 25.80
C LEU A 533 5.79 -3.53 26.50
N LEU A 534 5.76 -3.23 27.79
CA LEU A 534 4.51 -3.15 28.57
C LEU A 534 3.57 -2.09 28.00
N GLN A 535 4.11 -0.91 27.64
CA GLN A 535 3.33 0.16 27.00
C GLN A 535 2.84 -0.23 25.60
N TYR A 536 3.69 -0.89 24.80
CA TYR A 536 3.35 -1.32 23.44
C TYR A 536 2.23 -2.35 23.41
N LEU A 537 2.23 -3.31 24.35
CA LEU A 537 1.19 -4.35 24.44
C LEU A 537 -0.01 -3.93 25.32
N GLY A 538 0.09 -2.85 26.08
CA GLY A 538 -0.94 -2.44 27.04
C GLY A 538 -1.09 -3.41 28.22
N ALA A 539 0.01 -4.05 28.64
CA ALA A 539 0.02 -5.09 29.68
C ALA A 539 0.26 -4.52 31.09
N ASP A 540 -0.34 -5.15 32.11
CA ASP A 540 -0.11 -4.79 33.51
C ASP A 540 1.21 -5.37 34.02
N GLY A 541 2.16 -4.49 34.31
CA GLY A 541 3.49 -4.86 34.80
C GLY A 541 3.45 -5.65 36.12
N LYS A 542 2.44 -5.46 36.99
CA LYS A 542 2.31 -6.22 38.25
C LYS A 542 1.96 -7.68 37.97
N THR A 543 0.99 -7.92 37.09
CA THR A 543 0.57 -9.26 36.66
C THR A 543 1.69 -9.98 35.90
N VAL A 544 2.37 -9.28 34.98
CA VAL A 544 3.52 -9.84 34.23
C VAL A 544 4.66 -10.25 35.15
N ALA A 545 5.00 -9.42 36.15
CA ALA A 545 6.05 -9.74 37.12
C ALA A 545 5.71 -11.01 37.93
N GLN A 546 4.45 -11.16 38.37
CA GLN A 546 4.00 -12.36 39.09
C GLN A 546 4.11 -13.61 38.22
N ILE A 547 3.72 -13.53 36.94
CA ILE A 547 3.84 -14.65 35.99
C ILE A 547 5.31 -15.04 35.84
N LEU A 548 6.20 -14.07 35.56
CA LEU A 548 7.64 -14.32 35.39
C LEU A 548 8.30 -14.90 36.65
N SER A 549 7.84 -14.49 37.84
CA SER A 549 8.34 -15.02 39.11
C SER A 549 8.06 -16.52 39.27
N SER A 550 6.93 -17.00 38.74
CA SER A 550 6.58 -18.44 38.73
C SER A 550 7.45 -19.24 37.75
N VAL A 551 7.74 -18.66 36.58
CA VAL A 551 8.51 -19.30 35.50
C VAL A 551 9.97 -19.51 35.91
N HIS A 552 10.60 -18.47 36.47
CA HIS A 552 12.03 -18.48 36.73
C HIS A 552 12.42 -18.89 38.17
N GLY A 553 11.44 -19.14 39.05
CA GLY A 553 11.55 -19.67 40.41
C GLY A 553 12.86 -19.36 41.17
N LEU A 554 12.90 -18.30 42.00
CA LEU A 554 14.05 -17.91 42.87
C LEU A 554 15.45 -17.95 42.22
N SER A 555 15.58 -17.99 40.89
CA SER A 555 16.83 -17.72 40.21
C SER A 555 17.11 -16.21 40.25
N GLN A 556 18.38 -15.81 40.39
CA GLN A 556 18.78 -14.39 40.30
C GLN A 556 18.32 -13.74 38.98
N GLU A 557 18.16 -14.55 37.94
CA GLU A 557 17.76 -14.17 36.59
C GLU A 557 16.25 -13.85 36.49
N GLY A 558 15.40 -14.57 37.23
CA GLY A 558 13.98 -14.31 37.35
C GLY A 558 13.63 -13.11 38.22
N ALA A 559 14.42 -12.92 39.29
CA ALA A 559 14.26 -11.78 40.19
C ALA A 559 14.50 -10.45 39.46
N ALA A 560 15.51 -10.34 38.60
CA ALA A 560 15.82 -9.11 37.86
C ALA A 560 14.75 -8.73 36.81
N ALA A 561 14.19 -9.71 36.08
CA ALA A 561 13.11 -9.45 35.12
C ALA A 561 11.78 -9.09 35.82
N SER A 562 11.49 -9.78 36.94
CA SER A 562 10.34 -9.46 37.80
C SER A 562 10.49 -8.10 38.48
N GLU A 563 11.68 -7.74 38.95
CA GLU A 563 11.98 -6.44 39.58
C GLU A 563 11.94 -5.30 38.56
N ALA A 564 12.43 -5.51 37.34
CA ALA A 564 12.33 -4.52 36.26
C ALA A 564 10.88 -4.25 35.85
N ALA A 565 10.08 -5.30 35.63
CA ALA A 565 8.65 -5.15 35.31
C ALA A 565 7.86 -4.51 36.48
N ALA A 566 8.18 -4.86 37.74
CA ALA A 566 7.54 -4.28 38.92
C ALA A 566 7.96 -2.82 39.18
N ALA A 567 9.22 -2.46 38.96
CA ALA A 567 9.72 -1.08 39.08
C ALA A 567 9.15 -0.16 37.99
N ASP A 568 8.97 -0.69 36.78
CA ASP A 568 8.34 0.04 35.67
C ASP A 568 6.84 0.27 35.92
N ALA A 569 6.13 -0.68 36.55
CA ALA A 569 4.72 -0.53 36.94
C ALA A 569 4.51 0.56 38.00
N GLN A 570 5.41 0.68 38.99
CA GLN A 570 5.31 1.68 40.06
C GLN A 570 5.56 3.13 39.59
N ASN A 571 6.26 3.32 38.47
CA ASN A 571 6.48 4.65 37.89
C ASN A 571 5.36 5.05 36.92
N ASN A 572 4.59 4.11 36.37
CA ASN A 572 3.40 4.41 35.55
C ASN A 572 2.25 4.94 36.40
N ASP A 573 2.01 4.33 37.57
CA ASP A 573 1.02 4.82 38.55
C ASP A 573 1.32 6.28 38.99
N LYS A 574 2.60 6.70 39.02
CA LYS A 574 3.00 8.08 39.36
C LYS A 574 2.87 9.08 38.21
N ALA A 575 3.01 8.63 36.97
CA ALA A 575 2.90 9.51 35.79
C ALA A 575 1.43 9.75 35.39
N GLU A 576 0.53 8.80 35.69
CA GLU A 576 -0.91 8.99 35.54
C GLU A 576 -1.48 9.94 36.63
N ASP A 577 -1.01 9.84 37.88
CA ASP A 577 -1.40 10.78 38.97
C ASP A 577 -0.94 12.25 38.71
N GLU A 578 0.16 12.45 37.98
CA GLU A 578 0.65 13.80 37.61
C GLU A 578 -0.10 14.41 36.40
N ASN A 579 -0.77 13.58 35.57
CA ASN A 579 -1.57 14.06 34.43
C ASN A 579 -3.05 14.30 34.78
N GLU A 580 -3.57 13.73 35.88
CA GLU A 580 -4.92 14.04 36.38
C GLU A 580 -4.98 15.30 37.27
N THR A 581 -3.83 15.93 37.53
CA THR A 581 -3.73 17.13 38.38
C THR A 581 -3.35 18.43 37.64
N HIS A 582 -3.49 18.47 36.30
CA HIS A 582 -3.30 19.69 35.50
C HIS A 582 -4.49 20.10 34.62
#